data_AF-A0A8S4RIC6-F1
#
_entry.id   AF-A0A8S4RIC6-F1
#
_cell.length_a   1.000
_cell.length_b   1.000
_cell.length_c   1.000
_cell.angle_alpha   90.00
_cell.angle_beta   90.00
_cell.angle_gamma   90.00
#
_symmetry.space_group_name_H-M   'P 1'
#
loop_
_entity.id
_entity.type
_entity.pdbx_description
1 polymer ?
#
loop_
_entity_poly.entity_id
_entity_poly.type
_entity_poly.pdbx_seq_one_letter_code
_entity_poly.pdbx_strand_id
1 'polypeptide(L)'
;VPPGVEVVPLLLLHGWPGSVREFYEAIPLLTSVSKDRNFAIEVIVPSLPGFGFSSAAIRPGLGADKMAVVFRNLMHRLGFKKYYIQGGDWGAFITKNMATFFPEEILGYHTNMPFSTSPLFTFYTLLGTVFPSLVVSSDLQDKMYPLSKVYGNLLEETGYLHIQATKPDTIGVALADSPTGLAAYILEKFSTGTNLQHRSRPDGGLTRRFTKDQLLDNIMLYFVTNSMTSAMRLYAETFNSRYFSMKLDEIPSPVPTVSLQAKNEVSFTPTWAIQRKFPNLIRNTVLDDGGHFLALELPQLFSDDVIKAIGEFRAWHKNNRTEL
;
A
#
# COMPACT_ATOMS: atom_id res chain seq x y z
N VAL A 1 -23.71 14.83 8.79
CA VAL A 1 -23.18 15.57 7.61
C VAL A 1 -24.18 16.66 7.26
N PRO A 2 -23.76 17.93 7.06
CA PRO A 2 -24.67 19.03 6.73
C PRO A 2 -25.44 18.79 5.43
N PRO A 3 -26.64 19.37 5.25
CA PRO A 3 -27.35 19.35 3.98
C PRO A 3 -26.47 19.88 2.83
N GLY A 4 -26.49 19.20 1.68
CA GLY A 4 -25.71 19.59 0.49
C GLY A 4 -24.27 19.05 0.42
N VAL A 5 -23.83 18.29 1.42
CA VAL A 5 -22.53 17.58 1.39
C VAL A 5 -22.77 16.10 1.11
N GLU A 6 -22.22 15.60 0.01
CA GLU A 6 -22.30 14.20 -0.39
C GLU A 6 -21.40 13.32 0.49
N VAL A 7 -21.86 12.14 0.89
CA VAL A 7 -21.03 11.16 1.60
C VAL A 7 -20.44 10.21 0.58
N VAL A 8 -19.11 10.14 0.50
CA VAL A 8 -18.40 9.30 -0.47
C VAL A 8 -17.67 8.15 0.23
N PRO A 9 -17.86 6.89 -0.21
CA PRO A 9 -17.20 5.73 0.41
C PRO A 9 -15.74 5.58 -0.07
N LEU A 10 -14.84 5.38 0.89
CA LEU A 10 -13.42 5.11 0.67
C LEU A 10 -13.01 3.83 1.40
N LEU A 11 -12.54 2.84 0.64
CA LEU A 11 -11.90 1.65 1.18
C LEU A 11 -10.40 1.90 1.40
N LEU A 12 -9.93 1.83 2.65
CA LEU A 12 -8.50 1.95 3.02
C LEU A 12 -7.94 0.57 3.35
N LEU A 13 -6.90 0.13 2.64
CA LEU A 13 -6.25 -1.15 2.88
C LEU A 13 -4.82 -0.97 3.42
N HIS A 14 -4.57 -1.57 4.59
CA HIS A 14 -3.23 -1.68 5.18
C HIS A 14 -2.40 -2.78 4.51
N GLY A 15 -1.16 -2.96 4.95
CA GLY A 15 -0.31 -4.09 4.55
C GLY A 15 0.33 -4.85 5.70
N TRP A 16 1.56 -5.32 5.50
CA TRP A 16 2.35 -6.09 6.46
C TRP A 16 3.68 -5.37 6.74
N PRO A 17 4.19 -5.35 7.99
CA PRO A 17 3.61 -5.89 9.22
C PRO A 17 2.67 -4.87 9.91
N GLY A 18 1.96 -4.09 9.11
CA GLY A 18 1.00 -3.10 9.58
C GLY A 18 -0.39 -3.67 9.85
N SER A 19 -1.34 -2.79 10.13
CA SER A 19 -2.71 -3.17 10.47
C SER A 19 -3.64 -1.97 10.31
N VAL A 20 -4.93 -2.16 10.61
CA VAL A 20 -5.89 -1.04 10.71
C VAL A 20 -5.43 0.05 11.70
N ARG A 21 -4.50 -0.26 12.63
CA ARG A 21 -3.91 0.72 13.54
C ARG A 21 -3.23 1.89 12.82
N GLU A 22 -2.69 1.67 11.63
CA GLU A 22 -1.96 2.69 10.87
C GLU A 22 -2.80 3.93 10.54
N PHE A 23 -4.13 3.80 10.51
CA PHE A 23 -5.02 4.85 10.03
C PHE A 23 -5.69 5.67 11.14
N TYR A 24 -5.47 5.35 12.42
CA TYR A 24 -6.24 5.97 13.52
C TYR A 24 -6.11 7.49 13.55
N GLU A 25 -4.91 8.01 13.37
CA GLU A 25 -4.62 9.44 13.35
C GLU A 25 -5.08 10.11 12.04
N ALA A 26 -5.20 9.36 10.95
CA ALA A 26 -5.70 9.85 9.66
C ALA A 26 -7.24 9.90 9.60
N ILE A 27 -7.95 8.98 10.27
CA ILE A 27 -9.42 8.86 10.21
C ILE A 27 -10.15 10.17 10.57
N PRO A 28 -9.83 10.88 11.67
CA PRO A 28 -10.47 12.15 11.99
C PRO A 28 -10.28 13.22 10.91
N LEU A 29 -9.13 13.21 10.22
CA LEU A 29 -8.80 14.17 9.17
C LEU A 29 -9.57 13.83 7.88
N LEU A 30 -9.57 12.55 7.47
CA LEU A 30 -10.29 12.05 6.30
C LEU A 30 -11.81 12.28 6.43
N THR A 31 -12.37 11.97 7.59
CA THR A 31 -13.82 12.07 7.86
C THR A 31 -14.27 13.48 8.24
N SER A 32 -13.34 14.43 8.36
CA SER A 32 -13.66 15.82 8.68
C SER A 32 -14.60 16.42 7.63
N VAL A 33 -15.55 17.23 8.09
CA VAL A 33 -16.42 18.03 7.21
C VAL A 33 -15.81 19.42 7.06
N SER A 34 -15.58 19.86 5.82
CA SER A 34 -15.11 21.21 5.51
C SER A 34 -16.16 21.96 4.69
N LYS A 35 -16.25 23.28 4.89
CA LYS A 35 -17.09 24.16 4.06
C LYS A 35 -16.56 24.30 2.62
N ASP A 36 -15.27 24.03 2.42
CA ASP A 36 -14.59 24.15 1.13
C ASP A 36 -14.73 22.89 0.28
N ARG A 37 -15.37 21.84 0.81
CA ARG A 37 -15.59 20.56 0.13
C ARG A 37 -17.07 20.26 0.05
N ASN A 38 -17.53 19.87 -1.13
CA ASN A 38 -18.91 19.41 -1.34
C ASN A 38 -19.11 17.92 -1.00
N PHE A 39 -18.11 17.27 -0.40
CA PHE A 39 -18.17 15.88 0.02
C PHE A 39 -17.50 15.67 1.39
N ALA A 40 -17.97 14.66 2.10
CA ALA A 40 -17.37 14.09 3.30
C ALA A 40 -17.05 12.61 3.04
N ILE A 41 -15.96 12.11 3.59
CA ILE A 41 -15.50 10.74 3.34
C ILE A 41 -16.07 9.82 4.42
N GLU A 42 -16.71 8.73 4.01
CA GLU A 42 -16.99 7.58 4.84
C GLU A 42 -15.89 6.53 4.62
N VAL A 43 -15.18 6.15 5.68
CA VAL A 43 -14.02 5.25 5.59
C VAL A 43 -14.39 3.83 6.00
N ILE A 44 -14.00 2.87 5.16
CA ILE A 44 -14.12 1.44 5.43
C ILE A 44 -12.69 0.90 5.54
N VAL A 45 -12.31 0.40 6.71
CA VAL A 45 -10.94 0.00 7.03
C VAL A 45 -10.92 -1.46 7.53
N PRO A 46 -10.95 -2.46 6.63
CA PRO A 46 -10.96 -3.85 7.04
C PRO A 46 -9.56 -4.32 7.45
N SER A 47 -9.50 -5.27 8.39
CA SER A 47 -8.29 -6.11 8.52
C SER A 47 -8.22 -7.07 7.35
N LEU A 48 -7.03 -7.25 6.75
CA LEU A 48 -6.82 -8.25 5.70
C LEU A 48 -7.17 -9.66 6.18
N PRO A 49 -7.72 -10.57 5.33
CA PRO A 49 -7.97 -11.95 5.75
C PRO A 49 -6.72 -12.63 6.31
N GLY A 50 -6.79 -13.13 7.55
CA GLY A 50 -5.65 -13.70 8.27
C GLY A 50 -4.79 -12.68 9.02
N PHE A 51 -5.18 -11.40 9.04
CA PHE A 51 -4.54 -10.34 9.82
C PHE A 51 -5.50 -9.82 10.89
N GLY A 52 -4.96 -9.43 12.04
CA GLY A 52 -5.72 -8.81 13.11
C GLY A 52 -6.96 -9.64 13.46
N PHE A 53 -8.13 -9.02 13.38
CA PHE A 53 -9.41 -9.66 13.75
C PHE A 53 -10.13 -10.37 12.60
N SER A 54 -9.56 -10.42 11.39
CA SER A 54 -10.15 -11.09 10.24
C SER A 54 -9.73 -12.55 10.15
N SER A 55 -10.69 -13.45 10.02
CA SER A 55 -10.43 -14.89 9.90
C SER A 55 -9.49 -15.23 8.75
N ALA A 56 -8.61 -16.21 8.97
CA ALA A 56 -7.71 -16.73 7.95
C ALA A 56 -8.43 -17.69 6.98
N ALA A 57 -7.86 -17.86 5.78
CA ALA A 57 -8.26 -18.95 4.89
C ALA A 57 -7.99 -20.33 5.52
N ILE A 58 -8.94 -21.25 5.36
CA ILE A 58 -8.82 -22.64 5.83
C ILE A 58 -8.21 -23.59 4.78
N ARG A 59 -7.91 -23.09 3.58
CA ARG A 59 -7.33 -23.84 2.48
C ARG A 59 -6.43 -22.94 1.61
N PRO A 60 -5.46 -23.52 0.87
CA PRO A 60 -4.60 -22.75 -0.01
C PRO A 60 -5.34 -21.98 -1.11
N GLY A 61 -4.69 -20.95 -1.66
CA GLY A 61 -5.09 -20.19 -2.84
C GLY A 61 -5.55 -18.75 -2.59
N LEU A 62 -5.49 -18.24 -1.35
CA LEU A 62 -5.92 -16.88 -1.02
C LEU A 62 -4.76 -15.87 -1.17
N GLY A 63 -4.42 -15.54 -2.43
CA GLY A 63 -3.46 -14.48 -2.76
C GLY A 63 -4.12 -13.10 -2.91
N ALA A 64 -3.31 -12.08 -3.21
CA ALA A 64 -3.78 -10.70 -3.40
C ALA A 64 -4.87 -10.56 -4.49
N ASP A 65 -4.85 -11.39 -5.54
CA ASP A 65 -5.87 -11.43 -6.59
C ASP A 65 -7.24 -11.85 -6.03
N LYS A 66 -7.26 -12.79 -5.09
CA LYS A 66 -8.50 -13.26 -4.45
C LYS A 66 -8.97 -12.33 -3.33
N MET A 67 -8.05 -11.69 -2.61
CA MET A 67 -8.43 -10.65 -1.63
C MET A 67 -9.13 -9.46 -2.29
N ALA A 68 -8.77 -9.09 -3.52
CA ALA A 68 -9.50 -8.08 -4.28
C ALA A 68 -10.98 -8.43 -4.48
N VAL A 69 -11.29 -9.71 -4.73
CA VAL A 69 -12.68 -10.20 -4.84
C VAL A 69 -13.38 -10.16 -3.47
N VAL A 70 -12.69 -10.53 -2.40
CA VAL A 70 -13.23 -10.49 -1.03
C VAL A 70 -13.64 -9.06 -0.66
N PHE A 71 -12.79 -8.07 -0.91
CA PHE A 71 -13.11 -6.69 -0.57
C PHE A 71 -14.14 -6.05 -1.49
N ARG A 72 -14.16 -6.40 -2.78
CA ARG A 72 -15.27 -6.02 -3.66
C ARG A 72 -16.60 -6.54 -3.09
N ASN A 73 -16.64 -7.79 -2.66
CA ASN A 73 -17.85 -8.37 -2.06
C ASN A 73 -18.21 -7.74 -0.70
N LEU A 74 -17.21 -7.34 0.10
CA LEU A 74 -17.43 -6.56 1.32
C LEU A 74 -18.14 -5.24 1.00
N MET A 75 -17.61 -4.47 0.05
CA MET A 75 -18.21 -3.18 -0.34
C MET A 75 -19.64 -3.35 -0.85
N HIS A 76 -19.89 -4.37 -1.67
CA HIS A 76 -21.25 -4.69 -2.12
C HIS A 76 -22.18 -5.11 -0.98
N ARG A 77 -21.66 -5.84 0.02
CA ARG A 77 -22.44 -6.24 1.20
C ARG A 77 -22.84 -5.04 2.05
N LEU A 78 -21.98 -4.02 2.12
CA LEU A 78 -22.26 -2.75 2.80
C LEU A 78 -23.17 -1.83 1.97
N GLY A 79 -23.51 -2.20 0.73
CA GLY A 79 -24.41 -1.45 -0.15
C GLY A 79 -23.71 -0.50 -1.13
N PHE A 80 -22.37 -0.43 -1.13
CA PHE A 80 -21.62 0.44 -2.02
C PHE A 80 -21.43 -0.22 -3.39
N LYS A 81 -21.91 0.46 -4.44
CA LYS A 81 -21.75 0.04 -5.84
C LYS A 81 -20.60 0.74 -6.56
N LYS A 82 -20.31 1.98 -6.16
CA LYS A 82 -19.21 2.78 -6.63
C LYS A 82 -18.48 3.36 -5.43
N TYR A 83 -17.16 3.26 -5.39
CA TYR A 83 -16.36 3.70 -4.25
C TYR A 83 -14.92 4.02 -4.65
N TYR A 84 -14.24 4.79 -3.81
CA TYR A 84 -12.82 5.06 -3.92
C TYR A 84 -12.02 3.98 -3.19
N ILE A 85 -10.79 3.73 -3.63
CA ILE A 85 -9.89 2.79 -2.98
C ILE A 85 -8.52 3.43 -2.74
N GLN A 86 -7.93 3.13 -1.59
CA GLN A 86 -6.59 3.54 -1.23
C GLN A 86 -5.80 2.38 -0.61
N GLY A 87 -4.53 2.26 -0.98
CA GLY A 87 -3.65 1.28 -0.35
C GLY A 87 -2.15 1.54 -0.54
N GLY A 88 -1.39 1.18 0.49
CA GLY A 88 0.06 0.98 0.49
C GLY A 88 0.40 -0.50 0.71
N ASP A 89 1.65 -0.93 0.49
CA ASP A 89 2.08 -2.33 0.70
C ASP A 89 1.13 -3.37 0.07
N TRP A 90 0.69 -4.41 0.80
CA TRP A 90 -0.31 -5.36 0.30
C TRP A 90 -1.62 -4.69 -0.09
N GLY A 91 -2.01 -3.64 0.62
CA GLY A 91 -3.13 -2.79 0.24
C GLY A 91 -2.99 -2.30 -1.19
N ALA A 92 -1.81 -1.79 -1.59
CA ALA A 92 -1.55 -1.33 -2.96
C ALA A 92 -1.63 -2.47 -4.00
N PHE A 93 -1.15 -3.68 -3.68
CA PHE A 93 -1.32 -4.84 -4.55
C PHE A 93 -2.79 -5.20 -4.74
N ILE A 94 -3.56 -5.21 -3.65
CA ILE A 94 -4.95 -5.61 -3.65
C ILE A 94 -5.82 -4.55 -4.34
N THR A 95 -5.65 -3.26 -4.05
CA THR A 95 -6.38 -2.17 -4.70
C THR A 95 -6.00 -2.05 -6.18
N LYS A 96 -4.74 -2.27 -6.57
CA LYS A 96 -4.35 -2.37 -7.99
C LYS A 96 -5.12 -3.48 -8.70
N ASN A 97 -5.26 -4.64 -8.06
CA ASN A 97 -6.03 -5.76 -8.60
C ASN A 97 -7.52 -5.43 -8.68
N MET A 98 -8.10 -4.76 -7.67
CA MET A 98 -9.48 -4.28 -7.70
C MET A 98 -9.72 -3.31 -8.86
N ALA A 99 -8.85 -2.32 -9.04
CA ALA A 99 -8.91 -1.37 -10.15
C ALA A 99 -8.76 -2.04 -11.53
N THR A 100 -8.13 -3.21 -11.59
CA THR A 100 -7.97 -3.98 -12.83
C THR A 100 -9.19 -4.85 -13.10
N PHE A 101 -9.76 -5.49 -12.08
CA PHE A 101 -10.87 -6.43 -12.23
C PHE A 101 -12.24 -5.76 -12.30
N PHE A 102 -12.42 -4.65 -11.60
CA PHE A 102 -13.74 -4.02 -11.39
C PHE A 102 -13.72 -2.52 -11.72
N PRO A 103 -13.18 -2.10 -12.89
CA PRO A 103 -13.01 -0.68 -13.19
C PRO A 103 -14.30 0.14 -13.19
N GLU A 104 -15.45 -0.50 -13.40
CA GLU A 104 -16.78 0.15 -13.37
C GLU A 104 -17.26 0.48 -11.95
N GLU A 105 -16.71 -0.18 -10.92
CA GLU A 105 -17.08 0.00 -9.52
C GLU A 105 -16.11 0.94 -8.77
N ILE A 106 -14.94 1.22 -9.35
CA ILE A 106 -13.88 2.01 -8.71
C ILE A 106 -13.88 3.43 -9.29
N LEU A 107 -14.31 4.40 -8.48
CA LEU A 107 -14.35 5.84 -8.83
C LEU A 107 -12.97 6.51 -8.84
N GLY A 108 -11.98 5.87 -8.24
CA GLY A 108 -10.62 6.40 -8.21
C GLY A 108 -9.71 5.57 -7.36
N TYR A 109 -8.46 5.46 -7.80
CA TYR A 109 -7.42 4.69 -7.13
C TYR A 109 -6.32 5.63 -6.61
N HIS A 110 -6.19 5.73 -5.30
CA HIS A 110 -5.06 6.39 -4.65
C HIS A 110 -4.07 5.33 -4.16
N THR A 111 -2.77 5.52 -4.40
CA THR A 111 -1.74 4.64 -3.84
C THR A 111 -0.55 5.40 -3.32
N ASN A 112 -0.04 4.95 -2.18
CA ASN A 112 1.24 5.44 -1.65
C ASN A 112 2.42 4.49 -1.91
N MET A 113 2.21 3.38 -2.63
CA MET A 113 3.25 2.42 -2.99
C MET A 113 3.01 1.91 -4.43
N PRO A 114 3.16 2.77 -5.46
CA PRO A 114 3.10 2.31 -6.83
C PRO A 114 4.22 1.30 -7.09
N PHE A 115 3.86 0.13 -7.63
CA PHE A 115 4.82 -0.93 -7.90
C PHE A 115 4.48 -1.67 -9.19
N SER A 116 5.51 -1.94 -10.00
CA SER A 116 5.43 -2.68 -11.26
C SER A 116 6.56 -3.69 -11.36
N THR A 117 6.22 -4.91 -11.76
CA THR A 117 7.16 -5.98 -12.10
C THR A 117 7.12 -6.34 -13.58
N SER A 118 6.52 -5.49 -14.42
CA SER A 118 6.38 -5.77 -15.85
C SER A 118 7.76 -5.98 -16.51
N PRO A 119 7.91 -6.93 -17.45
CA PRO A 119 9.18 -7.17 -18.13
C PRO A 119 9.74 -5.92 -18.82
N LEU A 120 8.85 -5.04 -19.31
CA LEU A 120 9.23 -3.77 -19.91
C LEU A 120 9.83 -2.80 -18.89
N PHE A 121 9.28 -2.74 -17.68
CA PHE A 121 9.85 -1.94 -16.59
C PHE A 121 11.26 -2.41 -16.25
N THR A 122 11.46 -3.73 -16.14
CA THR A 122 12.79 -4.32 -15.92
C THR A 122 13.75 -3.98 -17.05
N PHE A 123 13.32 -4.11 -18.31
CA PHE A 123 14.13 -3.78 -19.48
C PHE A 123 14.61 -2.32 -19.47
N TYR A 124 13.70 -1.36 -19.28
CA TYR A 124 14.07 0.05 -19.20
C TYR A 124 14.95 0.34 -17.98
N THR A 125 14.66 -0.26 -16.83
CA THR A 125 15.49 -0.09 -15.63
C THR A 125 16.95 -0.51 -15.88
N LEU A 126 17.17 -1.62 -16.59
CA LEU A 126 18.52 -2.06 -16.99
C LEU A 126 19.15 -1.08 -18.00
N LEU A 127 18.41 -0.67 -19.03
CA LEU A 127 18.88 0.28 -20.04
C LEU A 127 19.31 1.62 -19.42
N GLY A 128 18.59 2.09 -18.41
CA GLY A 128 18.92 3.34 -17.71
C GLY A 128 20.20 3.30 -16.89
N THR A 129 20.87 2.14 -16.74
CA THR A 129 22.24 2.09 -16.22
C THR A 129 23.22 2.81 -17.14
N VAL A 130 22.97 2.76 -18.45
CA VAL A 130 23.78 3.43 -19.47
C VAL A 130 23.15 4.76 -19.87
N PHE A 131 21.82 4.82 -19.96
CA PHE A 131 21.07 6.02 -20.38
C PHE A 131 19.98 6.41 -19.38
N PRO A 132 20.32 6.93 -18.18
CA PRO A 132 19.35 7.19 -17.10
C PRO A 132 18.20 8.12 -17.51
N SER A 133 18.50 9.12 -18.35
CA SER A 133 17.53 10.11 -18.82
C SER A 133 16.39 9.54 -19.67
N LEU A 134 16.52 8.31 -20.18
CA LEU A 134 15.44 7.61 -20.88
C LEU A 134 14.41 7.01 -19.93
N VAL A 135 14.73 6.90 -18.63
CA VAL A 135 13.95 6.14 -17.64
C VAL A 135 13.42 7.05 -16.54
N VAL A 136 14.24 7.99 -16.08
CA VAL A 136 13.93 8.83 -14.92
C VAL A 136 14.54 10.23 -15.12
N SER A 137 13.87 11.25 -14.59
CA SER A 137 14.40 12.61 -14.58
C SER A 137 15.65 12.71 -13.69
N SER A 138 16.53 13.66 -13.99
CA SER A 138 17.83 13.80 -13.32
C SER A 138 17.72 14.02 -11.80
N ASP A 139 16.67 14.72 -11.36
CA ASP A 139 16.38 15.00 -9.95
C ASP A 139 15.93 13.75 -9.16
N LEU A 140 15.46 12.71 -9.85
CA LEU A 140 15.00 11.45 -9.24
C LEU A 140 15.91 10.26 -9.54
N GLN A 141 17.04 10.49 -10.23
CA GLN A 141 17.97 9.45 -10.64
C GLN A 141 18.51 8.63 -9.45
N ASP A 142 18.81 9.30 -8.33
CA ASP A 142 19.34 8.66 -7.12
C ASP A 142 18.36 7.68 -6.45
N LYS A 143 17.07 7.72 -6.82
CA LYS A 143 16.07 6.76 -6.36
C LYS A 143 16.12 5.43 -7.12
N MET A 144 16.71 5.41 -8.32
CA MET A 144 16.81 4.20 -9.16
C MET A 144 18.25 3.76 -9.42
N TYR A 145 19.24 4.66 -9.29
CA TYR A 145 20.61 4.39 -9.68
C TYR A 145 21.62 4.86 -8.60
N PRO A 146 22.82 4.23 -8.52
CA PRO A 146 23.26 3.08 -9.30
C PRO A 146 22.54 1.78 -8.90
N LEU A 147 22.27 0.90 -9.87
CA LEU A 147 21.56 -0.36 -9.62
C LEU A 147 22.28 -1.26 -8.62
N SER A 148 23.61 -1.19 -8.51
CA SER A 148 24.38 -1.93 -7.50
C SER A 148 23.94 -1.59 -6.07
N LYS A 149 23.69 -0.31 -5.78
CA LYS A 149 23.18 0.14 -4.47
C LYS A 149 21.74 -0.30 -4.27
N VAL A 150 20.89 -0.15 -5.29
CA VAL A 150 19.47 -0.53 -5.21
C VAL A 150 19.32 -2.04 -4.97
N TYR A 151 19.99 -2.88 -5.77
CA TYR A 151 19.95 -4.33 -5.59
C TYR A 151 20.68 -4.80 -4.33
N GLY A 152 21.74 -4.11 -3.90
CA GLY A 152 22.40 -4.38 -2.63
C GLY A 152 21.45 -4.19 -1.46
N ASN A 153 20.75 -3.04 -1.40
CA ASN A 153 19.72 -2.80 -0.39
C ASN A 153 18.56 -3.80 -0.52
N LEU A 154 18.10 -4.11 -1.73
CA LEU A 154 17.02 -5.08 -1.92
C LEU A 154 17.40 -6.46 -1.38
N LEU A 155 18.62 -6.93 -1.64
CA LEU A 155 19.10 -8.22 -1.14
C LEU A 155 19.17 -8.23 0.39
N GLU A 156 19.64 -7.15 1.00
CA GLU A 156 19.76 -7.00 2.46
C GLU A 156 18.38 -6.97 3.14
N GLU A 157 17.40 -6.30 2.52
CA GLU A 157 16.09 -6.03 3.15
C GLU A 157 14.99 -7.06 2.85
N THR A 158 15.16 -7.92 1.83
CA THR A 158 14.10 -8.86 1.38
C THR A 158 14.16 -10.26 2.01
N GLY A 159 15.05 -10.49 2.99
CA GLY A 159 15.14 -11.78 3.69
C GLY A 159 13.80 -12.20 4.32
N TYR A 160 13.06 -11.26 4.92
CA TYR A 160 11.73 -11.50 5.49
C TYR A 160 10.74 -11.97 4.41
N LEU A 161 10.73 -11.30 3.26
CA LEU A 161 9.83 -11.60 2.15
C LEU A 161 10.10 -13.01 1.64
N HIS A 162 11.37 -13.37 1.46
CA HIS A 162 11.77 -14.68 0.95
C HIS A 162 11.33 -15.82 1.90
N ILE A 163 11.61 -15.70 3.20
CA ILE A 163 11.21 -16.76 4.16
C ILE A 163 9.68 -16.84 4.29
N GLN A 164 8.95 -15.72 4.23
CA GLN A 164 7.48 -15.72 4.31
C GLN A 164 6.83 -16.23 3.01
N ALA A 165 7.43 -15.98 1.86
CA ALA A 165 6.95 -16.50 0.58
C ALA A 165 7.16 -18.01 0.42
N THR A 166 8.06 -18.62 1.21
CA THR A 166 8.45 -20.03 1.03
C THR A 166 8.12 -20.93 2.22
N LYS A 167 8.29 -20.43 3.45
CA LYS A 167 8.14 -21.18 4.71
C LYS A 167 7.42 -20.35 5.80
N PRO A 168 6.25 -19.74 5.51
CA PRO A 168 5.56 -18.85 6.45
C PRO A 168 5.20 -19.56 7.76
N ASP A 169 4.76 -20.82 7.69
CA ASP A 169 4.41 -21.63 8.86
C ASP A 169 5.63 -21.95 9.74
N THR A 170 6.83 -22.08 9.17
CA THR A 170 8.05 -22.36 9.95
C THR A 170 8.48 -21.16 10.78
N ILE A 171 8.62 -19.99 10.16
CA ILE A 171 8.96 -18.76 10.90
C ILE A 171 7.81 -18.33 11.81
N GLY A 172 6.56 -18.54 11.38
CA GLY A 172 5.36 -18.19 12.13
C GLY A 172 5.27 -18.89 13.49
N VAL A 173 5.64 -20.18 13.58
CA VAL A 173 5.68 -20.91 14.87
C VAL A 173 6.61 -20.22 15.87
N ALA A 174 7.79 -19.77 15.43
CA ALA A 174 8.74 -19.10 16.32
C ALA A 174 8.23 -17.72 16.80
N LEU A 175 7.50 -17.00 15.95
CA LEU A 175 6.96 -15.67 16.28
C LEU A 175 5.68 -15.75 17.11
N ALA A 176 4.88 -16.81 16.96
CA ALA A 176 3.67 -17.04 17.73
C ALA A 176 3.95 -17.31 19.21
N ASP A 177 5.05 -17.99 19.52
CA ASP A 177 5.40 -18.42 20.89
C ASP A 177 6.28 -17.40 21.65
N SER A 178 6.85 -16.41 20.96
CA SER A 178 7.78 -15.45 21.55
C SER A 178 7.31 -14.01 21.35
N PRO A 179 6.77 -13.34 22.39
CA PRO A 179 6.39 -11.92 22.31
C PRO A 179 7.57 -11.02 21.90
N THR A 180 8.76 -11.30 22.44
CA THR A 180 9.99 -10.57 22.08
C THR A 180 10.41 -10.84 20.65
N GLY A 181 10.30 -12.09 20.18
CA GLY A 181 10.58 -12.46 18.79
C GLY A 181 9.63 -11.74 17.83
N LEU A 182 8.33 -11.75 18.12
CA LEU A 182 7.31 -11.03 17.37
C LEU A 182 7.60 -9.52 17.33
N ALA A 183 7.84 -8.91 18.50
CA ALA A 183 8.12 -7.49 18.60
C ALA A 183 9.39 -7.11 17.82
N ALA A 184 10.49 -7.85 17.95
CA ALA A 184 11.72 -7.58 17.22
C ALA A 184 11.52 -7.66 15.70
N TYR A 185 10.79 -8.69 15.23
CA TYR A 185 10.54 -8.92 13.81
C TYR A 185 9.65 -7.83 13.18
N ILE A 186 8.68 -7.30 13.93
CA ILE A 186 7.82 -6.19 13.48
C ILE A 186 8.55 -4.85 13.58
N LEU A 187 9.16 -4.54 14.74
CA LEU A 187 9.79 -3.25 15.00
C LEU A 187 10.95 -2.95 14.06
N GLU A 188 11.72 -3.97 13.66
CA GLU A 188 12.77 -3.78 12.66
C GLU A 188 12.22 -3.14 11.38
N LYS A 189 11.01 -3.51 10.94
CA LYS A 189 10.37 -2.91 9.77
C LYS A 189 9.92 -1.47 10.01
N PHE A 190 9.42 -1.13 11.20
CA PHE A 190 9.13 0.26 11.55
C PHE A 190 10.40 1.14 11.62
N SER A 191 11.58 0.54 11.86
CA SER A 191 12.87 1.23 11.73
C SER A 191 13.24 1.46 10.26
N THR A 192 13.44 0.37 9.51
CA THR A 192 14.00 0.39 8.15
C THR A 192 13.04 0.92 7.10
N GLY A 193 11.75 0.59 7.25
CA GLY A 193 10.67 1.08 6.38
C GLY A 193 10.38 2.58 6.54
N THR A 194 10.74 3.20 7.67
CA THR A 194 10.68 4.66 7.83
C THR A 194 11.90 5.33 7.21
N ASN A 195 13.10 4.81 7.47
CA ASN A 195 14.33 5.31 6.87
C ASN A 195 15.44 4.25 6.96
N LEU A 196 16.00 3.85 5.81
CA LEU A 196 17.11 2.88 5.75
C LEU A 196 18.35 3.27 6.57
N GLN A 197 18.55 4.55 6.84
CA GLN A 197 19.64 5.04 7.69
C GLN A 197 19.45 4.70 9.17
N HIS A 198 18.24 4.33 9.60
CA HIS A 198 17.98 3.93 10.99
C HIS A 198 18.71 2.64 11.39
N ARG A 199 19.13 1.81 10.44
CA ARG A 199 19.91 0.59 10.66
C ARG A 199 21.22 0.82 11.42
N SER A 200 21.86 1.97 11.21
CA SER A 200 23.13 2.30 11.88
C SER A 200 22.93 2.90 13.27
N ARG A 201 21.69 3.09 13.72
CA ARG A 201 21.39 3.68 15.02
C ARG A 201 21.28 2.59 16.09
N PRO A 202 21.83 2.82 17.30
CA PRO A 202 21.77 1.83 18.38
C PRO A 202 20.34 1.57 18.87
N ASP A 203 19.44 2.53 18.70
CA ASP A 203 18.02 2.46 19.08
C ASP A 203 17.08 2.14 17.91
N GLY A 204 17.62 1.88 16.72
CA GLY A 204 16.85 1.68 15.49
C GLY A 204 16.00 2.90 15.08
N GLY A 205 16.19 4.08 15.67
CA GLY A 205 15.37 5.26 15.37
C GLY A 205 13.86 5.10 15.63
N LEU A 206 13.42 4.08 16.38
CA LEU A 206 12.01 3.68 16.49
C LEU A 206 11.10 4.78 17.03
N THR A 207 11.60 5.62 17.95
CA THR A 207 10.82 6.68 18.58
C THR A 207 10.98 8.05 17.92
N ARG A 208 11.52 8.11 16.70
CA ARG A 208 11.69 9.36 15.94
C ARG A 208 10.36 9.86 15.36
N ARG A 209 9.52 8.93 14.91
CA ARG A 209 8.22 9.20 14.26
C ARG A 209 7.03 8.68 15.06
N PHE A 210 7.24 7.61 15.81
CA PHE A 210 6.17 6.91 16.52
C PHE A 210 6.41 6.95 18.01
N THR A 211 5.33 7.00 18.79
CA THR A 211 5.39 6.72 20.22
C THR A 211 5.53 5.21 20.45
N LYS A 212 5.97 4.81 21.64
CA LYS A 212 6.01 3.38 22.01
C LYS A 212 4.63 2.76 21.98
N ASP A 213 3.61 3.49 22.43
CA ASP A 213 2.23 3.02 22.46
C ASP A 213 1.70 2.77 21.04
N GLN A 214 1.95 3.66 20.08
CA GLN A 214 1.60 3.44 18.67
C GLN A 214 2.21 2.16 18.10
N LEU A 215 3.48 1.90 18.40
CA LEU A 215 4.17 0.69 17.94
C LEU A 215 3.62 -0.57 18.63
N LEU A 216 3.41 -0.49 19.94
CA LEU A 216 2.86 -1.59 20.74
C LEU A 216 1.41 -1.89 20.36
N ASP A 217 0.57 -0.89 20.06
CA ASP A 217 -0.79 -1.07 19.57
C ASP A 217 -0.80 -1.97 18.33
N ASN A 218 0.06 -1.69 17.35
CA ASN A 218 0.16 -2.52 16.15
C ASN A 218 0.64 -3.95 16.48
N ILE A 219 1.68 -4.09 17.32
CA ILE A 219 2.18 -5.41 17.74
C ILE A 219 1.08 -6.20 18.47
N MET A 220 0.29 -5.55 19.32
CA MET A 220 -0.78 -6.19 20.08
C MET A 220 -1.84 -6.76 19.15
N LEU A 221 -2.14 -6.12 18.02
CA LEU A 221 -3.07 -6.65 17.02
C LEU A 221 -2.59 -7.94 16.34
N TYR A 222 -1.29 -8.25 16.37
CA TYR A 222 -0.74 -9.54 15.95
C TYR A 222 -0.64 -10.52 17.11
N PHE A 223 -0.26 -10.04 18.30
CA PHE A 223 -0.02 -10.85 19.47
C PHE A 223 -1.31 -11.47 20.02
N VAL A 224 -2.34 -10.65 20.29
CA VAL A 224 -3.57 -11.13 20.94
C VAL A 224 -4.44 -11.99 20.03
N THR A 225 -4.28 -11.82 18.73
CA THR A 225 -5.03 -12.54 17.69
C THR A 225 -4.27 -13.77 17.19
N ASN A 226 -2.99 -13.91 17.57
CA ASN A 226 -2.05 -14.89 17.07
C ASN A 226 -2.05 -14.97 15.53
N SER A 227 -2.11 -13.81 14.87
CA SER A 227 -2.34 -13.73 13.43
C SER A 227 -1.07 -13.62 12.57
N MET A 228 0.13 -13.66 13.17
CA MET A 228 1.37 -13.44 12.41
C MET A 228 1.59 -14.52 11.35
N THR A 229 1.43 -15.80 11.71
CA THR A 229 1.58 -16.91 10.75
C THR A 229 0.58 -16.82 9.60
N SER A 230 -0.69 -16.55 9.89
CA SER A 230 -1.72 -16.42 8.85
C SER A 230 -1.50 -15.20 7.96
N ALA A 231 -1.00 -14.10 8.52
CA ALA A 231 -0.65 -12.91 7.75
C ALA A 231 0.50 -13.20 6.76
N MET A 232 1.54 -13.90 7.22
CA MET A 232 2.69 -14.27 6.39
C MET A 232 2.33 -15.20 5.23
N ARG A 233 1.28 -16.02 5.35
CA ARG A 233 0.83 -16.89 4.24
C ARG A 233 0.43 -16.10 2.99
N LEU A 234 0.02 -14.83 3.11
CA LEU A 234 -0.27 -13.98 1.94
C LEU A 234 0.94 -13.87 0.99
N TYR A 235 2.16 -13.88 1.53
CA TYR A 235 3.39 -13.89 0.73
C TYR A 235 3.46 -15.16 -0.11
N ALA A 236 3.31 -16.34 0.48
CA ALA A 236 3.37 -17.61 -0.25
C ALA A 236 2.22 -17.77 -1.27
N GLU A 237 1.04 -17.26 -0.92
CA GLU A 237 -0.16 -17.34 -1.77
C GLU A 237 -0.17 -16.32 -2.92
N THR A 238 0.67 -15.28 -2.84
CA THR A 238 0.82 -14.27 -3.91
C THR A 238 2.10 -14.47 -4.72
N PHE A 239 3.24 -14.78 -4.09
CA PHE A 239 4.51 -15.01 -4.78
C PHE A 239 4.63 -16.44 -5.32
N ASN A 240 3.69 -16.84 -6.18
CA ASN A 240 3.70 -18.14 -6.85
C ASN A 240 3.42 -18.04 -8.37
N SER A 241 3.69 -19.14 -9.08
CA SER A 241 3.55 -19.21 -10.54
C SER A 241 2.14 -18.89 -11.02
N ARG A 242 1.10 -19.30 -10.28
CA ARG A 242 -0.30 -19.02 -10.62
C ARG A 242 -0.54 -17.51 -10.67
N TYR A 243 -0.18 -16.79 -9.61
CA TYR A 243 -0.38 -15.34 -9.56
C TYR A 243 0.41 -14.61 -10.65
N PHE A 244 1.71 -14.93 -10.81
CA PHE A 244 2.54 -14.29 -11.83
C PHE A 244 2.08 -14.60 -13.27
N SER A 245 1.51 -15.78 -13.52
CA SER A 245 0.97 -16.13 -14.84
C SER A 245 -0.24 -15.28 -15.25
N MET A 246 -0.91 -14.61 -14.31
CA MET A 246 -2.02 -13.68 -14.60
C MET A 246 -1.54 -12.38 -15.24
N LYS A 247 -0.24 -12.05 -15.15
CA LYS A 247 0.37 -10.87 -15.78
C LYS A 247 -0.38 -9.56 -15.50
N LEU A 248 -0.88 -9.40 -14.27
CA LEU A 248 -1.73 -8.25 -13.90
C LEU A 248 -1.04 -6.89 -14.11
N ASP A 249 0.29 -6.84 -14.02
CA ASP A 249 1.06 -5.61 -14.28
C ASP A 249 1.09 -5.21 -15.76
N GLU A 250 0.77 -6.12 -16.69
CA GLU A 250 0.72 -5.88 -18.13
C GLU A 250 -0.68 -5.48 -18.62
N ILE A 251 -1.73 -5.64 -17.81
CA ILE A 251 -3.11 -5.29 -18.17
C ILE A 251 -3.39 -3.85 -17.75
N PRO A 252 -3.59 -2.88 -18.66
CA PRO A 252 -3.89 -1.51 -18.27
C PRO A 252 -5.24 -1.40 -17.54
N SER A 253 -5.33 -0.52 -16.53
CA SER A 253 -6.58 -0.19 -15.84
C SER A 253 -7.02 1.23 -16.22
N PRO A 254 -8.28 1.44 -16.66
CA PRO A 254 -8.80 2.76 -17.02
C PRO A 254 -9.22 3.61 -15.80
N VAL A 255 -9.10 3.09 -14.57
CA VAL A 255 -9.51 3.81 -13.36
C VAL A 255 -8.66 5.08 -13.18
N PRO A 256 -9.26 6.26 -12.94
CA PRO A 256 -8.49 7.47 -12.68
C PRO A 256 -7.63 7.26 -11.43
N THR A 257 -6.34 7.57 -11.54
CA THR A 257 -5.34 7.18 -10.53
C THR A 257 -4.55 8.37 -10.03
N VAL A 258 -4.24 8.38 -8.73
CA VAL A 258 -3.28 9.29 -8.10
C VAL A 258 -2.24 8.47 -7.34
N SER A 259 -0.98 8.86 -7.47
CA SER A 259 0.16 8.21 -6.83
C SER A 259 0.91 9.19 -5.93
N LEU A 260 1.30 8.72 -4.74
CA LEU A 260 2.05 9.46 -3.73
C LEU A 260 3.29 8.65 -3.33
N GLN A 261 4.49 9.09 -3.69
CA GLN A 261 5.73 8.35 -3.43
C GLN A 261 6.53 9.04 -2.33
N ALA A 262 6.60 8.41 -1.17
CA ALA A 262 7.37 8.91 -0.04
C ALA A 262 8.88 8.95 -0.34
N LYS A 263 9.63 9.78 0.39
CA LYS A 263 11.07 9.92 0.15
C LYS A 263 11.84 8.62 0.34
N ASN A 264 11.53 7.93 1.44
CA ASN A 264 12.22 6.74 1.92
C ASN A 264 11.39 5.46 1.70
N GLU A 265 10.46 5.45 0.74
CA GLU A 265 9.76 4.23 0.35
C GLU A 265 10.76 3.17 -0.14
N VAL A 266 10.44 1.89 0.09
CA VAL A 266 11.27 0.73 -0.23
C VAL A 266 11.56 0.62 -1.73
N SER A 267 10.64 1.09 -2.56
CA SER A 267 10.79 1.11 -4.01
C SER A 267 10.27 2.40 -4.61
N PHE A 268 10.94 2.90 -5.64
CA PHE A 268 10.48 4.02 -6.45
C PHE A 268 10.04 3.54 -7.84
N THR A 269 8.91 4.05 -8.32
CA THR A 269 8.39 3.75 -9.66
C THR A 269 8.29 5.05 -10.48
N PRO A 270 9.00 5.16 -11.62
CA PRO A 270 8.95 6.35 -12.45
C PRO A 270 7.57 6.56 -13.07
N THR A 271 7.18 7.82 -13.28
CA THR A 271 5.83 8.20 -13.73
C THR A 271 5.35 7.45 -14.97
N TRP A 272 6.21 7.25 -15.97
CA TRP A 272 5.82 6.55 -17.21
C TRP A 272 5.42 5.09 -16.96
N ALA A 273 6.04 4.42 -15.98
CA ALA A 273 5.74 3.03 -15.65
C ALA A 273 4.39 2.93 -14.93
N ILE A 274 4.07 3.91 -14.08
CA ILE A 274 2.75 4.06 -13.47
C ILE A 274 1.70 4.33 -14.55
N GLN A 275 1.95 5.29 -15.46
CA GLN A 275 1.05 5.65 -16.56
C GLN A 275 0.77 4.49 -17.51
N ARG A 276 1.74 3.60 -17.74
CA ARG A 276 1.52 2.42 -18.57
C ARG A 276 0.51 1.46 -17.96
N LYS A 277 0.55 1.26 -16.64
CA LYS A 277 -0.42 0.43 -15.93
C LYS A 277 -1.75 1.17 -15.73
N PHE A 278 -1.71 2.49 -15.53
CA PHE A 278 -2.88 3.36 -15.31
C PHE A 278 -2.85 4.53 -16.29
N PRO A 279 -3.40 4.38 -17.51
CA PRO A 279 -3.37 5.43 -18.55
C PRO A 279 -4.04 6.74 -18.12
N ASN A 280 -4.99 6.67 -17.18
CA ASN A 280 -5.68 7.82 -16.61
C ASN A 280 -5.03 8.29 -15.29
N LEU A 281 -3.69 8.26 -15.20
CA LEU A 281 -2.96 8.83 -14.08
C LEU A 281 -3.12 10.36 -14.07
N ILE A 282 -3.81 10.89 -13.06
CA ILE A 282 -4.06 12.32 -12.89
C ILE A 282 -2.82 13.01 -12.32
N ARG A 283 -2.21 12.40 -11.31
CA ARG A 283 -1.09 12.99 -10.58
C ARG A 283 -0.17 11.92 -10.02
N ASN A 284 1.13 12.16 -10.12
CA ASN A 284 2.16 11.45 -9.37
C ASN A 284 2.94 12.49 -8.56
N THR A 285 2.92 12.37 -7.24
CA THR A 285 3.63 13.26 -6.33
C THR A 285 4.76 12.52 -5.67
N VAL A 286 5.96 13.09 -5.69
CA VAL A 286 7.12 12.58 -4.97
C VAL A 286 7.39 13.51 -3.79
N LEU A 287 7.47 12.95 -2.59
CA LEU A 287 7.66 13.69 -1.35
C LEU A 287 9.14 13.82 -0.99
N ASP A 288 9.46 14.89 -0.28
CA ASP A 288 10.76 15.16 0.31
C ASP A 288 10.91 14.60 1.74
N ASP A 289 9.86 13.95 2.25
CA ASP A 289 9.85 13.29 3.56
C ASP A 289 8.97 12.02 3.54
N GLY A 290 8.99 11.28 4.65
CA GLY A 290 8.20 10.07 4.88
C GLY A 290 8.84 8.79 4.35
N GLY A 291 8.41 7.66 4.90
CA GLY A 291 8.73 6.31 4.43
C GLY A 291 7.47 5.49 4.14
N HIS A 292 7.56 4.19 4.40
CA HIS A 292 6.59 3.17 4.02
C HIS A 292 5.23 3.29 4.74
N PHE A 293 5.25 3.53 6.07
CA PHE A 293 4.04 3.61 6.91
C PHE A 293 3.40 5.01 6.87
N LEU A 294 3.16 5.52 5.67
CA LEU A 294 2.93 6.95 5.42
C LEU A 294 1.73 7.53 6.18
N ALA A 295 0.63 6.77 6.31
CA ALA A 295 -0.56 7.19 7.04
C ALA A 295 -0.32 7.33 8.55
N LEU A 296 0.53 6.48 9.12
CA LEU A 296 0.91 6.54 10.53
C LEU A 296 2.01 7.57 10.78
N GLU A 297 2.96 7.71 9.85
CA GLU A 297 4.12 8.59 9.99
C GLU A 297 3.76 10.06 9.78
N LEU A 298 2.95 10.36 8.75
CA LEU A 298 2.59 11.72 8.34
C LEU A 298 1.07 11.83 8.12
N PRO A 299 0.23 11.64 9.16
CA PRO A 299 -1.22 11.50 9.01
C PRO A 299 -1.88 12.72 8.35
N GLN A 300 -1.40 13.93 8.64
CA GLN A 300 -1.91 15.15 8.02
C GLN A 300 -1.63 15.19 6.52
N LEU A 301 -0.37 14.99 6.13
CA LEU A 301 0.04 15.00 4.72
C LEU A 301 -0.70 13.92 3.94
N PHE A 302 -0.75 12.70 4.49
CA PHE A 302 -1.47 11.58 3.88
C PHE A 302 -2.94 11.91 3.66
N SER A 303 -3.63 12.42 4.69
CA SER A 303 -5.05 12.72 4.63
C SER A 303 -5.36 13.86 3.65
N ASP A 304 -4.55 14.92 3.64
CA ASP A 304 -4.70 16.04 2.71
C ASP A 304 -4.53 15.58 1.26
N ASP A 305 -3.57 14.70 0.98
CA ASP A 305 -3.35 14.18 -0.36
C ASP A 305 -4.48 13.27 -0.84
N VAL A 306 -5.02 12.41 0.04
CA VAL A 306 -6.19 11.56 -0.26
C VAL A 306 -7.43 12.40 -0.51
N ILE A 307 -7.71 13.40 0.33
CA ILE A 307 -8.84 14.32 0.16
C ILE A 307 -8.71 15.07 -1.16
N LYS A 308 -7.52 15.57 -1.47
CA LYS A 308 -7.23 16.24 -2.74
C LYS A 308 -7.48 15.30 -3.93
N ALA A 309 -6.98 14.06 -3.85
CA ALA A 309 -7.17 13.06 -4.90
C ALA A 309 -8.65 12.77 -5.16
N ILE A 310 -9.50 12.65 -4.13
CA ILE A 310 -10.95 12.47 -4.30
C ILE A 310 -11.57 13.67 -5.02
N GLY A 311 -11.16 14.90 -4.70
CA GLY A 311 -11.57 16.09 -5.44
C GLY A 311 -11.17 16.03 -6.92
N GLU A 312 -9.94 15.60 -7.20
CA GLU A 312 -9.40 15.42 -8.54
C GLU A 312 -10.16 14.33 -9.33
N PHE A 313 -10.50 13.20 -8.71
CA PHE A 313 -11.30 12.14 -9.31
C PHE A 313 -12.71 12.62 -9.67
N ARG A 314 -13.38 13.35 -8.77
CA ARG A 314 -14.71 13.91 -9.02
C ARG A 314 -14.70 14.89 -10.19
N ALA A 315 -13.67 15.74 -10.26
CA ALA A 315 -13.47 16.64 -11.40
C ALA A 315 -13.20 15.87 -12.70
N TRP A 316 -12.40 14.80 -12.64
CA TRP A 316 -12.11 13.94 -13.79
C TRP A 316 -13.39 13.29 -14.35
N HIS A 317 -14.25 12.72 -13.50
CA HIS A 317 -15.51 12.12 -13.93
C HIS A 317 -16.45 13.15 -14.57
N LYS A 318 -16.57 14.34 -13.96
CA LYS A 318 -17.36 15.45 -14.51
C LYS A 318 -16.88 15.87 -15.89
N ASN A 319 -15.56 15.96 -16.10
CA ASN A 319 -14.98 16.40 -17.37
C ASN A 319 -15.10 15.34 -18.46
N ASN A 320 -15.01 14.05 -18.10
CA ASN A 320 -15.08 12.94 -19.05
C ASN A 320 -16.51 12.40 -19.25
N ARG A 321 -17.52 13.02 -18.63
CA ARG A 321 -18.93 12.60 -18.67
C ARG A 321 -19.14 11.12 -18.31
N THR A 322 -18.30 10.60 -17.42
CA THR A 322 -18.46 9.25 -16.89
C THR A 322 -19.35 9.33 -15.64
N GLU A 323 -20.25 8.36 -15.48
CA GLU A 323 -21.25 8.39 -14.40
C GLU A 323 -20.59 8.41 -13.02
N LEU A 324 -20.88 9.44 -12.22
CA LEU A 324 -20.67 9.46 -10.76
C LEU A 324 -21.75 8.62 -10.09
#